data_AF-A0A7S1ZRJ3-F1
#
_entry.id   AF-A0A7S1ZRJ3-F1
#
_cell.length_a   1.000
_cell.length_b   1.000
_cell.length_c   1.000
_cell.angle_alpha   90.00
_cell.angle_beta   90.00
_cell.angle_gamma   90.00
#
_symmetry.space_group_name_H-M   'P 1'
#
loop_
_entity.id
_entity.type
_entity.pdbx_description
1 polymer ?
#
loop_
_entity_poly.entity_id
_entity_poly.type
_entity_poly.pdbx_seq_one_letter_code
_entity_poly.pdbx_strand_id
1 'polypeptide(L)'
;SYGIGHGKLYHTMIWFGPKGCVSPLHYDPLDNLLIQFVGRKRILLYPPSKSSSSSFIEDHDIFSQEAYGKSEQVSSWHYAGYNKTQYNTSPIDIEKPDYQTYPDFANAPVPIECILYPGDILFIPQRWWHHVRSLDTSISVNVWWR
;
A
#
# COMPACT_ATOMS: atom_id res chain seq x y z
N SER A 1 -4.77 28.68 -22.59
CA SER A 1 -4.97 27.81 -21.40
C SER A 1 -4.54 26.41 -21.78
N TYR A 2 -3.45 25.91 -21.21
CA TYR A 2 -3.02 24.53 -21.45
C TYR A 2 -3.80 23.62 -20.50
N GLY A 3 -4.78 22.88 -21.05
CA GLY A 3 -5.47 21.82 -20.33
C GLY A 3 -4.53 20.63 -20.20
N ILE A 4 -3.93 20.45 -19.03
CA ILE A 4 -3.14 19.27 -18.69
C ILE A 4 -4.05 18.35 -17.90
N GLY A 5 -4.43 17.22 -18.51
CA GLY A 5 -4.91 15.99 -17.85
C GLY A 5 -6.24 16.11 -17.08
N HIS A 6 -7.21 15.27 -17.42
CA HIS A 6 -8.47 15.11 -16.67
C HIS A 6 -8.27 14.32 -15.35
N GLY A 7 -7.15 14.51 -14.64
CA GLY A 7 -6.87 13.86 -13.36
C GLY A 7 -7.17 14.81 -12.19
N LYS A 8 -7.93 14.35 -11.20
CA LYS A 8 -8.21 15.15 -10.00
C LYS A 8 -7.10 14.87 -8.99
N LEU A 9 -6.38 15.91 -8.56
CA LEU A 9 -5.48 15.82 -7.42
C LEU A 9 -6.33 15.73 -6.14
N TYR A 10 -6.16 14.66 -5.36
CA TYR A 10 -6.96 14.44 -4.15
C TYR A 10 -6.23 14.95 -2.91
N HIS A 11 -4.96 14.60 -2.76
CA HIS A 11 -4.22 14.93 -1.55
C HIS A 11 -2.72 15.06 -1.80
N THR A 12 -2.07 15.88 -0.99
CA THR A 12 -0.61 15.99 -0.92
C THR A 12 -0.20 16.02 0.54
N MET A 13 0.73 15.16 0.93
CA MET A 13 1.19 15.06 2.31
C MET A 13 2.71 15.09 2.37
N ILE A 14 3.24 15.85 3.33
CA ILE A 14 4.66 15.90 3.64
C ILE A 14 4.93 14.98 4.83
N TRP A 15 5.95 14.15 4.71
CA TRP A 15 6.43 13.28 5.77
C TRP A 15 7.80 13.74 6.24
N PHE A 16 7.97 13.91 7.55
CA PHE A 16 9.25 14.16 8.20
C PHE A 16 9.40 13.22 9.40
N GLY A 17 10.57 12.60 9.54
CA GLY A 17 10.83 11.72 10.68
C GLY A 17 12.28 11.23 10.75
N PRO A 18 12.71 10.74 11.92
CA PRO A 18 14.05 10.19 12.13
C PRO A 18 14.26 8.85 11.41
N LYS A 19 15.53 8.41 11.39
CA LYS A 19 15.89 7.04 10.98
C LYS A 19 15.09 6.00 11.77
N GLY A 20 14.60 4.98 11.06
CA GLY A 20 13.91 3.84 11.65
C GLY A 20 12.40 3.94 11.72
N CYS A 21 11.81 5.09 11.34
CA CYS A 21 10.35 5.19 11.15
C CYS A 21 9.87 4.17 10.12
N VAL A 22 8.73 3.53 10.44
CA VAL A 22 8.10 2.51 9.61
C VAL A 22 6.66 2.92 9.32
N SER A 23 6.29 2.87 8.05
CA SER A 23 4.90 2.73 7.62
C SER A 23 4.68 1.24 7.36
N PRO A 24 3.83 0.55 8.15
CA PRO A 24 3.55 -0.87 8.00
C PRO A 24 3.08 -1.21 6.59
N LEU A 25 3.07 -2.50 6.23
CA LEU A 25 2.60 -2.90 4.91
C LEU A 25 1.13 -2.51 4.71
N HIS A 26 0.84 -1.69 3.71
CA HIS A 26 -0.51 -1.18 3.42
C HIS A 26 -0.68 -0.90 1.92
N TYR A 27 -1.88 -0.58 1.47
CA TYR A 27 -2.12 -0.05 0.13
C TYR A 27 -2.95 1.23 0.15
N ASP A 28 -2.76 2.04 -0.89
CA ASP A 28 -3.57 3.23 -1.13
C ASP A 28 -4.68 2.92 -2.16
N PRO A 29 -5.89 3.49 -2.01
CA PRO A 29 -6.96 3.33 -3.00
C PRO A 29 -6.74 4.15 -4.27
N LEU A 30 -5.78 5.09 -4.26
CA LEU A 30 -5.44 6.00 -5.35
C LEU A 30 -4.01 5.75 -5.84
N ASP A 31 -3.72 6.19 -7.06
CA ASP A 31 -2.35 6.26 -7.56
C ASP A 31 -1.52 7.24 -6.73
N ASN A 32 -0.25 6.92 -6.48
CA ASN A 32 0.62 7.70 -5.60
C ASN A 32 2.01 7.93 -6.22
N LEU A 33 2.53 9.16 -6.09
CA LEU A 33 3.92 9.50 -6.33
C LEU A 33 4.58 9.80 -4.99
N LEU A 34 5.52 8.95 -4.59
CA LEU A 34 6.39 9.19 -3.46
C LEU A 34 7.68 9.87 -3.94
N ILE A 35 7.83 11.15 -3.62
CA ILE A 35 8.96 11.98 -4.00
C ILE A 35 9.89 12.13 -2.78
N GLN A 36 11.15 11.73 -2.93
CA GLN A 36 12.12 11.73 -1.84
C GLN A 36 13.03 12.98 -1.91
N PHE A 37 13.01 13.82 -0.87
CA PHE A 37 13.78 15.07 -0.85
C PHE A 37 15.04 15.00 0.03
N VAL A 38 14.96 14.39 1.21
CA VAL A 38 16.07 14.32 2.17
C VAL A 38 16.14 12.92 2.78
N GLY A 39 17.35 12.39 2.95
CA GLY A 39 17.58 11.04 3.48
C GLY A 39 17.10 9.95 2.52
N ARG A 40 17.20 8.69 2.95
CA ARG A 40 16.79 7.54 2.13
C ARG A 40 15.62 6.79 2.73
N LYS A 41 14.81 6.18 1.86
CA LYS A 41 13.74 5.25 2.24
C LYS A 41 13.94 3.92 1.54
N ARG A 42 13.75 2.81 2.27
CA ARG A 42 13.61 1.46 1.71
C ARG A 42 12.13 1.16 1.55
N ILE A 43 11.73 0.74 0.35
CA ILE A 43 10.35 0.41 0.01
C ILE A 43 10.32 -1.05 -0.43
N LEU A 44 9.39 -1.81 0.14
CA LEU A 44 9.01 -3.14 -0.34
C LEU A 44 7.65 -3.05 -1.00
N LEU A 45 7.56 -3.50 -2.25
CA LEU A 45 6.36 -3.47 -3.08
C LEU A 45 5.90 -4.89 -3.38
N TYR A 46 4.60 -5.13 -3.19
CA TYR A 46 3.96 -6.35 -3.65
C TYR A 46 2.80 -5.99 -4.58
N PRO A 47 2.64 -6.71 -5.71
CA PRO A 47 1.51 -6.48 -6.59
C PRO A 47 0.20 -6.82 -5.86
N PRO A 48 -0.92 -6.23 -6.29
CA PRO A 48 -2.23 -6.75 -5.92
C PRO A 48 -2.28 -8.23 -6.30
N SER A 49 -2.92 -9.05 -5.47
CA SER A 49 -3.14 -10.46 -5.77
C SER A 49 -3.88 -10.59 -7.12
N LYS A 50 -3.57 -11.64 -7.88
CA LYS A 50 -4.40 -11.99 -9.03
C LYS A 50 -5.72 -12.51 -8.46
N SER A 51 -6.80 -11.74 -8.52
CA SER A 51 -8.11 -12.39 -8.47
C SER A 51 -8.18 -13.28 -9.69
N SER A 52 -8.25 -14.58 -9.48
CA SER A 52 -8.66 -15.50 -10.53
C SER A 52 -9.96 -14.95 -11.12
N SER A 53 -9.97 -14.75 -12.43
CA SER A 53 -11.08 -14.20 -13.24
C SER A 53 -11.14 -12.68 -13.33
N SER A 54 -10.73 -12.20 -14.50
CA SER A 54 -11.33 -11.05 -15.16
C SER A 54 -12.86 -11.11 -15.13
N SER A 55 -13.49 -10.25 -14.36
CA SER A 55 -14.87 -9.81 -14.60
C SER A 55 -15.11 -8.52 -13.84
N PHE A 56 -15.17 -7.43 -14.61
CA PHE A 56 -15.91 -6.19 -14.34
C PHE A 56 -16.58 -6.14 -12.97
N ILE A 57 -15.94 -5.50 -11.98
CA ILE A 57 -16.69 -4.90 -10.87
C ILE A 57 -16.24 -3.46 -10.76
N GLU A 58 -17.24 -2.64 -11.05
CA GLU A 58 -17.29 -1.20 -11.08
C GLU A 58 -16.84 -0.55 -9.78
N ASP A 59 -16.42 0.70 -9.92
CA ASP A 59 -16.41 1.69 -8.87
C ASP A 59 -17.70 1.66 -8.04
N HIS A 60 -17.64 1.12 -6.83
CA HIS A 60 -18.56 1.49 -5.78
C HIS A 60 -17.82 1.54 -4.43
N ASP A 61 -17.29 2.74 -4.13
CA ASP A 61 -17.30 3.29 -2.78
C ASP A 61 -18.73 3.20 -2.23
N ILE A 62 -19.10 2.18 -1.47
CA ILE A 62 -20.35 2.21 -0.69
C ILE A 62 -20.15 1.52 0.65
N PHE A 63 -20.16 2.34 1.70
CA PHE A 63 -20.71 1.99 3.01
C PHE A 63 -22.03 1.21 2.83
N SER A 64 -22.07 -0.08 3.14
CA SER A 64 -23.34 -0.69 3.57
C SER A 64 -23.09 -1.75 4.63
N GLN A 65 -23.72 -1.52 5.78
CA GLN A 65 -23.74 -2.37 6.97
C GLN A 65 -24.58 -3.65 6.80
N GLU A 66 -24.91 -4.05 5.57
CA GLU A 66 -25.97 -5.04 5.33
C GLU A 66 -25.54 -6.12 4.33
N ALA A 67 -24.67 -7.03 4.77
CA ALA A 67 -24.51 -8.34 4.14
C ALA A 67 -24.11 -9.38 5.20
N TYR A 68 -25.05 -9.63 6.11
CA TYR A 68 -24.99 -10.73 7.06
C TYR A 68 -25.39 -12.03 6.34
N GLY A 69 -24.46 -12.99 6.31
CA GLY A 69 -24.77 -14.39 6.03
C GLY A 69 -24.57 -14.83 4.59
N LYS A 70 -23.37 -15.32 4.28
CA LYS A 70 -23.11 -16.70 3.84
C LYS A 70 -21.62 -16.88 3.60
N SER A 71 -21.14 -18.03 4.06
CA SER A 71 -19.77 -18.50 3.91
C SER A 71 -19.38 -18.60 2.44
N GLU A 72 -18.53 -17.70 1.97
CA GLU A 72 -17.64 -17.99 0.86
C GLU A 72 -16.23 -17.66 1.34
N GLN A 73 -15.36 -18.66 1.27
CA GLN A 73 -13.96 -18.52 1.58
C GLN A 73 -13.33 -17.52 0.61
N VAL A 74 -13.30 -16.26 1.02
CA VAL A 74 -12.43 -15.26 0.41
C VAL A 74 -11.02 -15.76 0.68
N SER A 75 -10.31 -16.18 -0.37
CA SER A 75 -8.94 -16.71 -0.28
C SER A 75 -8.09 -15.86 0.68
N SER A 76 -7.53 -16.49 1.71
CA SER A 76 -6.91 -15.89 2.92
C SER A 76 -5.66 -15.03 2.72
N TRP A 77 -5.40 -14.59 1.50
CA TRP A 77 -4.09 -14.12 1.06
C TRP A 77 -4.11 -12.67 0.61
N HIS A 78 -4.19 -11.74 1.55
CA HIS A 78 -4.07 -10.31 1.23
C HIS A 78 -3.27 -9.54 2.30
N TYR A 79 -2.26 -10.16 2.92
CA TYR A 79 -1.43 -9.58 4.01
C TYR A 79 -2.24 -9.35 5.30
N ALA A 80 -2.78 -10.45 5.82
CA ALA A 80 -4.10 -10.51 6.43
C ALA A 80 -4.24 -9.87 7.80
N GLY A 81 -5.05 -8.81 7.88
CA GLY A 81 -5.68 -8.36 9.11
C GLY A 81 -7.07 -7.84 8.84
N TYR A 82 -8.04 -8.75 8.80
CA TYR A 82 -9.40 -8.36 9.12
C TYR A 82 -9.46 -8.00 10.62
N ASN A 83 -8.98 -6.82 10.97
CA ASN A 83 -9.42 -6.13 12.17
C ASN A 83 -10.53 -5.21 11.68
N LYS A 84 -11.72 -5.26 12.27
CA LYS A 84 -12.98 -4.64 11.78
C LYS A 84 -12.93 -3.09 11.61
N THR A 85 -11.75 -2.50 11.66
CA THR A 85 -11.44 -1.07 11.68
C THR A 85 -10.53 -0.60 10.54
N GLN A 86 -9.67 -1.43 9.92
CA GLN A 86 -8.78 -0.99 8.81
C GLN A 86 -8.55 -2.10 7.78
N TYR A 87 -9.04 -1.89 6.55
CA TYR A 87 -9.02 -2.89 5.47
C TYR A 87 -7.80 -2.78 4.54
N ASN A 88 -7.00 -1.72 4.67
CA ASN A 88 -5.87 -1.45 3.79
C ASN A 88 -4.49 -1.59 4.45
N THR A 89 -4.42 -1.98 5.72
CA THR A 89 -3.17 -2.18 6.47
C THR A 89 -3.05 -3.63 6.92
N SER A 90 -1.89 -4.24 6.68
CA SER A 90 -1.55 -5.58 7.16
C SER A 90 -1.17 -5.55 8.64
N PRO A 91 -1.58 -6.54 9.45
CA PRO A 91 -1.14 -6.71 10.82
C PRO A 91 0.17 -7.50 10.90
N ILE A 92 0.63 -8.06 9.78
CA ILE A 92 1.89 -8.78 9.70
C ILE A 92 3.03 -7.76 9.67
N ASP A 93 3.91 -7.80 10.66
CA ASP A 93 5.23 -7.18 10.56
C ASP A 93 6.07 -7.97 9.56
N ILE A 94 6.18 -7.47 8.34
CA ILE A 94 6.89 -8.17 7.26
C ILE A 94 8.41 -8.19 7.43
N GLU A 95 8.96 -7.38 8.34
CA GLU A 95 10.39 -7.43 8.65
C GLU A 95 10.71 -8.50 9.70
N LYS A 96 9.70 -8.94 10.47
CA LYS A 96 9.77 -10.05 11.43
C LYS A 96 8.48 -10.87 11.40
N PRO A 97 8.18 -11.56 10.28
CA PRO A 97 6.91 -12.24 10.10
C PRO A 97 6.74 -13.40 11.10
N ASP A 98 5.59 -13.41 11.77
CA ASP A 98 5.16 -14.53 12.61
C ASP A 98 4.43 -15.58 11.75
N TYR A 99 5.18 -16.57 11.28
CA TYR A 99 4.65 -17.69 10.50
C TYR A 99 3.86 -18.71 11.34
N GLN A 100 3.82 -18.60 12.67
CA GLN A 100 2.93 -19.44 13.47
C GLN A 100 1.50 -18.88 13.43
N THR A 101 1.38 -17.55 13.58
CA THR A 101 0.08 -16.86 13.52
C THR A 101 -0.40 -16.66 12.07
N TYR A 102 0.53 -16.39 11.15
CA TYR A 102 0.26 -16.15 9.73
C TYR A 102 1.07 -17.12 8.85
N PRO A 103 0.85 -18.45 8.98
CA PRO A 103 1.62 -19.46 8.24
C PRO A 103 1.51 -19.29 6.74
N ASP A 104 0.37 -18.76 6.34
CA ASP A 104 0.10 -18.41 4.97
C ASP A 104 1.22 -17.51 4.43
N PHE A 105 1.58 -16.38 5.07
CA PHE A 105 2.53 -15.40 4.51
C PHE A 105 3.87 -15.95 3.96
N ALA A 106 4.29 -17.15 4.36
CA ALA A 106 5.36 -17.91 3.71
C ALA A 106 5.21 -18.09 2.18
N ASN A 107 3.99 -18.12 1.65
CA ASN A 107 3.72 -18.24 0.20
C ASN A 107 3.54 -16.88 -0.49
N ALA A 108 3.78 -15.76 0.21
CA ALA A 108 3.70 -14.44 -0.42
C ALA A 108 4.75 -14.31 -1.54
N PRO A 109 4.44 -13.55 -2.62
CA PRO A 109 5.43 -13.32 -3.67
C PRO A 109 6.64 -12.58 -3.09
N VAL A 110 7.82 -12.81 -3.68
CA VAL A 110 9.01 -12.03 -3.32
C VAL A 110 8.75 -10.56 -3.62
N PRO A 111 8.94 -9.63 -2.66
CA PRO A 111 8.71 -8.22 -2.91
C PRO A 111 9.70 -7.66 -3.92
N ILE A 112 9.25 -6.66 -4.68
CA ILE A 112 10.15 -5.76 -5.37
C ILE A 112 10.68 -4.78 -4.33
N GLU A 113 12.00 -4.75 -4.18
CA GLU A 113 12.67 -3.84 -3.25
C GLU A 113 13.32 -2.68 -4.01
N CYS A 114 13.14 -1.47 -3.50
CA CYS A 114 13.90 -0.31 -3.95
C CYS A 114 14.31 0.59 -2.78
N ILE A 115 15.38 1.35 -3.00
CA ILE A 115 15.84 2.41 -2.11
C ILE A 115 15.69 3.73 -2.86
N LEU A 116 14.90 4.65 -2.30
CA LEU A 116 14.80 6.01 -2.82
C LEU A 116 15.86 6.90 -2.18
N TYR A 117 16.61 7.57 -3.03
CA TYR A 117 17.57 8.62 -2.70
C TYR A 117 16.95 10.01 -2.89
N PRO A 118 17.54 11.07 -2.32
CA PRO A 118 17.15 12.44 -2.62
C PRO A 118 17.12 12.71 -4.13
N GLY A 119 15.97 13.17 -4.63
CA GLY A 119 15.72 13.43 -6.05
C GLY A 119 14.92 12.33 -6.76
N ASP A 120 14.83 11.13 -6.18
CA ASP A 120 14.07 10.03 -6.77
C ASP A 120 12.55 10.23 -6.60
N ILE A 121 11.81 9.72 -7.58
CA ILE A 121 10.36 9.65 -7.56
C ILE A 121 9.94 8.20 -7.81
N LEU A 122 9.11 7.67 -6.93
CA LEU A 122 8.50 6.35 -7.09
C LEU A 122 7.03 6.50 -7.43
N PHE A 123 6.63 5.94 -8.58
CA PHE A 123 5.23 5.70 -8.87
C PHE A 123 4.76 4.41 -8.21
N ILE A 124 3.73 4.50 -7.37
CA ILE A 124 3.07 3.38 -6.71
C ILE A 124 1.65 3.33 -7.28
N PRO A 125 1.33 2.34 -8.14
CA PRO A 125 -0.01 2.22 -8.69
C PRO A 125 -1.03 1.93 -7.59
N GLN A 126 -2.27 2.36 -7.79
CA GLN A 126 -3.37 2.09 -6.87
C GLN A 126 -3.42 0.59 -6.47
N ARG A 127 -3.73 0.34 -5.19
CA ARG A 127 -3.85 -1.00 -4.59
C ARG A 127 -2.56 -1.84 -4.57
N TRP A 128 -1.41 -1.27 -4.92
CA TRP A 128 -0.13 -1.92 -4.65
C TRP A 128 0.19 -1.86 -3.16
N TRP A 129 0.51 -3.02 -2.61
CA TRP A 129 0.92 -3.14 -1.22
C TRP A 129 2.34 -2.64 -1.08
N HIS A 130 2.58 -1.76 -0.13
CA HIS A 130 3.87 -1.16 0.09
C HIS A 130 4.17 -0.99 1.58
N HIS A 131 5.42 -1.28 1.94
CA HIS A 131 5.98 -1.06 3.26
C HIS A 131 7.16 -0.10 3.13
N VAL A 132 7.24 0.90 4.01
CA VAL A 132 8.24 1.97 3.91
C VAL A 132 9.02 2.07 5.20
N ARG A 133 10.35 2.02 5.11
CA ARG A 133 11.26 2.27 6.23
C ARG A 133 12.20 3.42 5.92
N SER A 134 12.27 4.42 6.81
CA SER A 134 13.27 5.47 6.75
C SER A 134 14.64 4.92 7.16
N LEU A 135 15.61 4.97 6.26
CA LEU A 135 16.99 4.53 6.51
C LEU A 135 17.85 5.63 7.16
N ASP A 136 17.41 6.88 7.04
CA ASP A 136 18.01 8.09 7.64
C ASP A 136 16.88 8.99 8.16
N THR A 137 17.22 10.09 8.84
CA THR A 137 16.27 11.20 9.01
C THR A 137 15.85 11.69 7.63
N SER A 138 14.55 11.75 7.38
CA SER A 138 14.02 11.86 6.01
C SER A 138 12.90 12.87 5.85
N ILE A 139 12.84 13.49 4.66
CA ILE A 139 11.70 14.29 4.18
C ILE A 139 11.24 13.73 2.85
N SER A 140 9.93 13.46 2.72
CA SER A 140 9.31 13.01 1.47
C SER A 140 7.93 13.64 1.27
N VAL A 141 7.44 13.63 0.04
CA VAL A 141 6.09 14.09 -0.31
C VAL A 141 5.37 13.00 -1.04
N ASN A 142 4.11 12.75 -0.66
CA ASN A 142 3.19 11.91 -1.42
C ASN A 142 2.22 12.81 -2.19
N VAL A 143 1.89 12.41 -3.42
CA VAL A 143 0.88 13.05 -4.26
C VAL A 143 -0.08 11.96 -4.72
N TRP A 144 -1.35 12.06 -4.35
CA TRP A 144 -2.38 11.08 -4.73
C TRP A 144 -3.36 11.66 -5.75
N TRP A 145 -3.61 10.93 -6.84
CA TRP A 145 -4.54 11.33 -7.91
C TRP A 145 -5.37 10.16 -8.46
N ARG A 146 -6.36 10.49 -9.27
CA ARG A 146 -7.10 9.59 -10.16
C ARG A 146 -7.51 10.32 -11.43
#